data_AF-A0A963BJU4-F1
#
_entry.id   AF-A0A963BJU4-F1
#
_cell.length_a   1.000
_cell.length_b   1.000
_cell.length_c   1.000
_cell.angle_alpha   90.00
_cell.angle_beta   90.00
_cell.angle_gamma   90.00
#
_symmetry.space_group_name_H-M   'P 1'
#
loop_
_entity.id
_entity.type
_entity.pdbx_description
1 polymer ?
#
loop_
_entity_poly.entity_id
_entity_poly.type
_entity_poly.pdbx_seq_one_letter_code
_entity_poly.pdbx_strand_id
1 'polypeptide(L)'
;MSACEQKVVRLHNADHALAGQPYLDFSENGCSLCGVCADVCPLGIDRDGLAPSLPAIDFRTDVCLTHNGVICLSCVGHCASRALRLQLGGRVVLDEDNCIGCGACVSICPVEAIRVVSFDASPAEAGTDRP
;
A
#
# COMPACT_ATOMS: atom_id res chain seq x y z
N MET A 1 -7.57 11.77 20.09
CA MET A 1 -6.32 11.06 19.77
C MET A 1 -6.57 10.28 18.49
N SER A 2 -5.72 10.40 17.48
CA SER A 2 -5.88 9.65 16.22
C SER A 2 -5.59 8.16 16.47
N ALA A 3 -6.43 7.27 15.92
CA ALA A 3 -6.25 5.81 16.06
C ALA A 3 -4.99 5.28 15.36
N CYS A 4 -4.42 6.05 14.43
CA CYS A 4 -3.19 5.75 13.71
C CYS A 4 -2.13 6.79 14.05
N GLU A 5 -1.12 6.40 14.83
CA GLU A 5 0.03 7.25 15.15
C GLU A 5 0.89 7.54 13.91
N GLN A 6 1.00 6.55 13.03
CA GLN A 6 1.74 6.65 11.76
C GLN A 6 1.05 7.55 10.73
N LYS A 7 -0.18 8.03 11.04
CA LYS A 7 -0.98 8.91 10.18
C LYS A 7 -1.31 8.33 8.80
N VAL A 8 -1.28 6.99 8.68
CA VAL A 8 -1.67 6.28 7.45
C VAL A 8 -3.18 6.32 7.22
N VAL A 9 -3.97 6.23 8.31
CA VAL A 9 -5.43 6.34 8.20
C VAL A 9 -5.83 7.82 8.17
N ARG A 10 -6.45 8.23 7.07
CA ARG A 10 -6.99 9.57 6.83
C ARG A 10 -8.50 9.51 6.67
N LEU A 11 -9.18 10.64 6.81
CA LEU A 11 -10.60 10.76 6.53
C LEU A 11 -10.79 11.67 5.33
N HIS A 12 -11.70 11.30 4.42
CA HIS A 12 -12.09 12.21 3.35
C HIS A 12 -12.72 13.48 3.94
N ASN A 13 -12.36 14.61 3.34
CA ASN A 13 -12.85 15.93 3.74
C ASN A 13 -14.36 16.08 3.49
N ALA A 14 -14.97 17.10 4.10
CA ALA A 14 -16.40 17.37 4.02
C ALA A 14 -16.92 17.58 2.58
N ASP A 15 -16.07 18.09 1.68
CA ASP A 15 -16.43 18.38 0.29
C ASP A 15 -16.33 17.16 -0.64
N HIS A 16 -15.95 15.98 -0.11
CA HIS A 16 -15.82 14.76 -0.87
C HIS A 16 -17.08 13.88 -0.77
N ALA A 17 -17.42 13.14 -1.84
CA ALA A 17 -18.58 12.24 -1.85
C ALA A 17 -18.53 11.15 -0.76
N LEU A 18 -17.33 10.81 -0.29
CA LEU A 18 -17.06 9.85 0.78
C LEU A 18 -16.71 10.55 2.12
N ALA A 19 -17.19 11.77 2.35
CA ALA A 19 -16.86 12.57 3.53
C ALA A 19 -16.93 11.75 4.84
N GLY A 20 -15.87 11.84 5.66
CA GLY A 20 -15.76 11.09 6.90
C GLY A 20 -15.42 9.60 6.75
N GLN A 21 -15.42 9.03 5.54
CA GLN A 21 -14.95 7.67 5.33
C GLN A 21 -13.42 7.60 5.39
N PRO A 22 -12.86 6.58 6.05
CA PRO A 22 -11.43 6.41 6.14
C PRO A 22 -10.83 5.95 4.81
N TYR A 23 -9.60 6.39 4.52
CA TYR A 23 -8.76 5.87 3.46
C TYR A 23 -7.32 5.71 3.95
N LEU A 24 -6.53 4.91 3.24
CA LEU A 24 -5.11 4.70 3.55
C LEU A 24 -4.25 5.61 2.67
N ASP A 25 -3.31 6.30 3.31
CA ASP A 25 -2.35 7.22 2.69
C ASP A 25 -0.94 6.91 3.18
N PHE A 26 -0.08 6.47 2.27
CA PHE A 26 1.30 6.09 2.57
C PHE A 26 2.32 7.12 2.08
N SER A 27 1.89 8.35 1.78
CA SER A 27 2.77 9.43 1.34
C SER A 27 3.80 9.80 2.40
N GLU A 28 3.45 9.73 3.69
CA GLU A 28 4.35 10.13 4.79
C GLU A 28 5.00 8.94 5.51
N ASN A 29 4.27 7.86 5.80
CA ASN A 29 4.76 6.74 6.60
C ASN A 29 4.16 5.39 6.16
N GLY A 30 4.78 4.30 6.62
CA GLY A 30 4.24 2.94 6.52
C GLY A 30 3.32 2.56 7.69
N CYS A 31 2.44 1.59 7.46
CA CYS A 31 1.62 0.98 8.50
C CYS A 31 2.49 0.07 9.38
N SER A 32 2.39 0.25 10.71
CA SER A 32 3.08 -0.60 11.70
C SER A 32 2.34 -1.90 12.02
N LEU A 33 1.18 -2.13 11.40
CA LEU A 33 0.33 -3.30 11.62
C LEU A 33 -0.14 -3.47 13.08
N CYS A 34 -0.35 -2.37 13.81
CA CYS A 34 -0.77 -2.41 15.22
C CYS A 34 -2.26 -2.80 15.44
N GLY A 35 -3.12 -2.60 14.44
CA GLY A 35 -4.55 -2.97 14.49
C GLY A 35 -5.50 -1.97 15.15
N VAL A 36 -4.99 -0.97 15.89
CA VAL A 36 -5.81 -0.03 16.67
C VAL A 36 -6.87 0.70 15.83
N CYS A 37 -6.58 1.00 14.57
CA CYS A 37 -7.54 1.66 13.67
C CYS A 37 -8.76 0.79 13.35
N ALA A 38 -8.58 -0.54 13.22
CA ALA A 38 -9.68 -1.48 12.99
C ALA A 38 -10.53 -1.63 14.26
N ASP A 39 -9.89 -1.72 15.43
CA ASP A 39 -10.58 -1.91 16.71
C ASP A 39 -11.56 -0.78 17.06
N VAL A 40 -11.30 0.44 16.59
CA VAL A 40 -12.15 1.62 16.83
C VAL A 40 -12.97 2.04 15.61
N CYS A 41 -12.96 1.25 14.54
CA CYS A 41 -13.57 1.62 13.27
C CYS A 41 -15.10 1.68 13.40
N PRO A 42 -15.74 2.85 13.22
CA PRO A 42 -17.20 2.99 13.35
C PRO A 42 -17.96 2.27 12.23
N LEU A 43 -17.27 1.90 11.15
CA LEU A 43 -17.83 1.13 10.03
C LEU A 43 -17.78 -0.38 10.26
N GLY A 44 -17.20 -0.84 11.38
CA GLY A 44 -17.10 -2.26 11.70
C GLY A 44 -16.15 -3.04 10.79
N ILE A 45 -15.19 -2.36 10.14
CA ILE A 45 -14.12 -3.02 9.39
C ILE A 45 -13.14 -3.63 10.39
N ASP A 46 -13.16 -4.95 10.51
CA ASP A 46 -12.30 -5.70 11.42
C ASP A 46 -10.93 -6.01 10.80
N ARG A 47 -10.04 -6.56 11.62
CA ARG A 47 -8.66 -6.90 11.23
C ARG A 47 -8.60 -8.01 10.18
N ASP A 48 -9.61 -8.86 10.13
CA ASP A 48 -9.73 -9.97 9.19
C ASP A 48 -10.26 -9.48 7.84
N GLY A 49 -11.04 -8.38 7.82
CA GLY A 49 -11.48 -7.68 6.60
C GLY A 49 -10.37 -6.91 5.88
N LEU A 50 -9.18 -6.81 6.47
CA LEU A 50 -7.97 -6.27 5.83
C LEU A 50 -7.03 -7.36 5.28
N ALA A 51 -7.29 -8.64 5.55
CA ALA A 51 -6.48 -9.78 5.07
C ALA A 51 -7.37 -10.73 4.25
N PRO A 52 -7.02 -11.08 2.99
CA PRO A 52 -5.71 -11.04 2.36
C PRO A 52 -5.44 -9.72 1.63
N SER A 53 -6.20 -8.68 1.95
CA SER A 53 -6.33 -7.47 1.17
C SER A 53 -5.35 -6.33 1.54
N LEU A 54 -4.03 -6.59 1.47
CA LEU A 54 -2.95 -5.61 1.68
C LEU A 54 -2.27 -5.01 0.42
N PRO A 55 -2.23 -3.66 0.23
CA PRO A 55 -2.23 -3.03 -1.10
C PRO A 55 -1.11 -3.54 -2.01
N ALA A 56 -1.50 -4.05 -3.18
CA ALA A 56 -0.55 -4.27 -4.25
C ALA A 56 0.07 -2.91 -4.62
N ILE A 57 1.33 -2.95 -5.04
CA ILE A 57 2.03 -1.76 -5.50
C ILE A 57 2.44 -1.93 -6.95
N ASP A 58 2.33 -0.84 -7.70
CA ASP A 58 2.81 -0.75 -9.08
C ASP A 58 3.97 0.24 -9.17
N PHE A 59 4.88 -0.01 -10.11
CA PHE A 59 6.03 0.83 -10.37
C PHE A 59 5.83 1.68 -11.61
N ARG A 60 5.90 3.00 -11.43
CA ARG A 60 6.05 3.97 -12.53
C ARG A 60 7.46 3.87 -13.10
N THR A 61 7.63 2.98 -14.07
CA THR A 61 8.94 2.69 -14.68
C THR A 61 9.54 3.90 -15.40
N ASP A 62 8.73 4.87 -15.80
CA ASP A 62 9.16 6.11 -16.45
C ASP A 62 9.91 7.07 -15.51
N VAL A 63 9.68 6.98 -14.19
CA VAL A 63 10.34 7.84 -13.19
C VAL A 63 11.19 7.08 -12.17
N CYS A 64 11.06 5.76 -12.07
CA CYS A 64 11.87 4.97 -11.14
C CYS A 64 13.36 5.05 -11.50
N LEU A 65 14.19 5.57 -10.58
CA LEU A 65 15.63 5.72 -10.76
C LEU A 65 16.31 4.40 -11.18
N THR A 66 15.93 3.27 -10.58
CA THR A 66 16.52 1.97 -10.89
C THR A 66 16.14 1.45 -12.26
N HIS A 67 14.86 1.56 -12.67
CA HIS A 67 14.46 1.23 -14.04
C HIS A 67 15.09 2.14 -15.10
N ASN A 68 15.58 3.32 -14.69
CA ASN A 68 16.25 4.30 -15.55
C ASN A 68 17.78 4.36 -15.33
N GLY A 69 18.39 3.28 -14.83
CA GLY A 69 19.85 3.10 -14.82
C GLY A 69 20.60 3.63 -13.61
N VAL A 70 19.90 4.08 -12.56
CA VAL A 70 20.50 4.57 -11.30
C VAL A 70 20.26 3.60 -10.15
N ILE A 71 21.33 3.22 -9.46
CA ILE A 71 21.25 2.34 -8.28
C ILE A 71 20.73 3.16 -7.09
N CYS A 72 19.43 3.03 -6.79
CA CYS A 72 18.77 3.73 -5.69
C CYS A 72 18.53 2.80 -4.49
N LEU A 73 17.87 1.66 -4.71
CA LEU A 73 17.61 0.63 -3.69
C LEU A 73 16.85 1.07 -2.43
N SER A 74 16.32 2.31 -2.35
CA SER A 74 15.62 2.80 -1.15
C SER A 74 14.45 1.91 -0.74
N CYS A 75 13.60 1.52 -1.69
CA CYS A 75 12.46 0.65 -1.40
C CYS A 75 12.88 -0.78 -1.03
N VAL A 76 13.93 -1.31 -1.66
CA VAL A 76 14.49 -2.63 -1.35
C VAL A 76 15.08 -2.65 0.06
N GLY A 77 15.86 -1.64 0.43
CA GLY A 77 16.50 -1.55 1.74
C GLY A 77 15.51 -1.32 2.90
N HIS A 78 14.37 -0.69 2.63
CA HIS A 78 13.35 -0.40 3.64
C HIS A 78 12.26 -1.48 3.74
N CYS A 79 12.25 -2.46 2.83
CA CYS A 79 11.25 -3.53 2.82
C CYS A 79 11.54 -4.57 3.90
N ALA A 80 10.92 -4.41 5.07
CA ALA A 80 11.09 -5.32 6.20
C ALA A 80 10.71 -6.78 5.87
N SER A 81 9.70 -7.00 5.03
CA SER A 81 9.28 -8.34 4.60
C SER A 81 10.13 -8.92 3.46
N ARG A 82 11.11 -8.15 2.93
CA ARG A 82 11.98 -8.54 1.82
C ARG A 82 11.22 -8.95 0.54
N ALA A 83 10.03 -8.41 0.35
CA ALA A 83 9.22 -8.58 -0.84
C ALA A 83 9.80 -7.86 -2.07
N LEU A 84 10.60 -6.81 -1.86
CA LEU A 84 11.22 -6.05 -2.95
C LEU A 84 12.65 -6.48 -3.19
N ARG A 85 12.99 -6.74 -4.47
CA ARG A 85 14.33 -7.20 -4.86
C ARG A 85 14.79 -6.53 -6.14
N LEU A 86 16.11 -6.40 -6.29
CA LEU A 86 16.73 -6.02 -7.55
C LEU A 86 16.97 -7.27 -8.40
N GLN A 87 16.35 -7.33 -9.57
CA GLN A 87 16.61 -8.36 -10.57
C GLN A 87 17.81 -7.98 -11.46
N LEU A 88 18.51 -8.98 -11.99
CA LEU A 88 19.47 -8.77 -13.08
C LEU A 88 18.80 -8.00 -14.23
N GLY A 89 19.45 -6.93 -14.68
CA GLY A 89 18.91 -6.01 -15.68
C GLY A 89 18.36 -4.69 -15.12
N GLY A 90 18.60 -4.39 -13.83
CA GLY A 90 18.30 -3.06 -13.26
C GLY A 90 16.81 -2.83 -13.04
N ARG A 91 16.07 -3.88 -12.65
CA ARG A 91 14.63 -3.79 -12.40
C ARG A 91 14.33 -4.11 -10.95
N VAL A 92 13.50 -3.31 -10.32
CA VAL A 92 12.92 -3.67 -9.02
C VAL A 92 11.70 -4.55 -9.30
N VAL A 93 11.59 -5.65 -8.57
CA VAL A 93 10.46 -6.58 -8.66
C VAL A 93 9.84 -6.77 -7.29
N LEU A 94 8.53 -7.01 -7.29
CA LEU A 94 7.74 -7.33 -6.11
C LEU A 94 7.46 -8.83 -6.06
N ASP A 95 7.69 -9.41 -4.90
CA ASP A 95 7.19 -10.72 -4.51
C ASP A 95 5.88 -10.50 -3.75
N GLU A 96 4.76 -10.74 -4.44
CA GLU A 96 3.42 -10.46 -3.93
C GLU A 96 3.09 -11.32 -2.70
N ASP A 97 3.54 -12.57 -2.68
CA ASP A 97 3.30 -13.52 -1.59
C ASP A 97 3.97 -13.08 -0.27
N ASN A 98 5.10 -12.38 -0.35
CA ASN A 98 5.80 -11.84 0.82
C ASN A 98 5.45 -10.37 1.11
N CYS A 99 4.65 -9.72 0.26
CA CYS A 99 4.26 -8.34 0.47
C CYS A 99 3.21 -8.25 1.57
N ILE A 100 3.51 -7.51 2.63
CA ILE A 100 2.57 -7.28 3.73
C ILE A 100 1.81 -5.94 3.59
N GLY A 101 1.85 -5.32 2.40
CA GLY A 101 1.16 -4.06 2.06
C GLY A 101 1.28 -2.94 3.09
N CYS A 102 2.42 -2.84 3.79
CA CYS A 102 2.62 -1.80 4.79
C CYS A 102 2.84 -0.41 4.19
N GLY A 103 3.08 -0.31 2.88
CA GLY A 103 3.28 0.95 2.16
C GLY A 103 4.56 1.70 2.49
N ALA A 104 5.46 1.15 3.33
CA ALA A 104 6.71 1.83 3.71
C ALA A 104 7.65 2.10 2.51
N CYS A 105 7.51 1.34 1.42
CA CYS A 105 8.22 1.59 0.18
C CYS A 105 7.74 2.86 -0.55
N VAL A 106 6.47 3.24 -0.39
CA VAL A 106 5.87 4.43 -1.00
C VAL A 106 6.46 5.67 -0.36
N SER A 107 6.43 5.76 0.98
CA SER A 107 6.92 6.90 1.73
C SER A 107 8.43 7.15 1.57
N ILE A 108 9.22 6.11 1.33
CA ILE A 108 10.68 6.23 1.18
C ILE A 108 11.13 6.48 -0.27
N CYS A 109 10.20 6.44 -1.25
CA CYS A 109 10.56 6.59 -2.65
C CYS A 109 10.89 8.06 -2.96
N PRO A 110 12.14 8.43 -3.30
CA PRO A 110 12.53 9.83 -3.47
C PRO A 110 11.95 10.51 -4.72
N VAL A 111 11.34 9.73 -5.61
CA VAL A 111 10.79 10.16 -6.89
C VAL A 111 9.34 9.71 -7.08
N GLU A 112 8.69 9.27 -6.00
CA GLU A 112 7.27 8.88 -5.98
C GLU A 112 6.90 7.86 -7.08
N ALA A 113 7.85 6.97 -7.40
CA ALA A 113 7.70 5.99 -8.48
C ALA A 113 6.86 4.75 -8.09
N ILE A 114 6.35 4.68 -6.87
CA ILE A 114 5.59 3.54 -6.36
C ILE A 114 4.18 4.01 -6.04
N ARG A 115 3.18 3.32 -6.61
CA ARG A 115 1.77 3.60 -6.38
C ARG A 115 1.11 2.43 -5.69
N VAL A 116 0.22 2.73 -4.77
CA VAL A 116 -0.73 1.73 -4.28
C VAL A 116 -1.80 1.53 -5.33
N VAL A 117 -1.97 0.29 -5.78
CA VAL A 117 -3.07 -0.13 -6.64
C VAL A 117 -3.95 -1.07 -5.82
N SER A 118 -5.21 -0.67 -5.66
CA SER A 118 -6.13 -1.19 -4.65
C SER A 118 -6.45 -2.68 -4.77
N PHE A 119 -6.99 -3.19 -3.67
CA PHE A 119 -7.82 -4.39 -3.63
C PHE A 119 -9.08 -4.26 -4.44
N ASP A 120 -9.40 -5.33 -5.14
CA ASP A 120 -10.77 -5.68 -5.42
C ASP A 120 -11.49 -5.96 -4.10
N ALA A 121 -12.02 -4.93 -3.46
CA ALA A 121 -13.19 -5.07 -2.59
C ALA A 121 -14.42 -5.26 -3.49
N SER A 122 -14.46 -6.37 -4.25
CA SER A 122 -15.74 -6.85 -4.77
C SER A 122 -16.35 -7.73 -3.68
N PRO A 123 -17.51 -7.37 -3.10
CA PRO A 123 -18.26 -8.35 -2.33
C PRO A 123 -18.60 -9.46 -3.32
N ALA A 124 -18.01 -10.65 -3.13
CA ALA A 124 -18.37 -11.91 -3.77
C ALA A 124 -19.15 -11.76 -5.09
N GLU A 125 -18.47 -11.89 -6.23
CA GLU A 125 -18.95 -12.70 -7.34
C GLU A 125 -20.49 -12.77 -7.45
N ALA A 126 -21.15 -11.66 -7.78
CA ALA A 126 -22.43 -11.73 -8.47
C ALA A 126 -22.14 -12.05 -9.96
N GLY A 127 -21.66 -13.28 -10.19
CA GLY A 127 -21.69 -13.99 -11.46
C GLY A 127 -20.88 -13.44 -12.63
N THR A 128 -20.04 -14.32 -13.18
CA THR A 128 -19.92 -14.65 -14.62
C THR A 128 -18.52 -14.44 -15.20
N ASP A 129 -17.89 -15.59 -15.43
CA ASP A 129 -17.10 -15.95 -16.61
C ASP A 129 -15.76 -15.24 -16.87
N ARG A 130 -14.68 -15.99 -16.68
CA ARG A 130 -13.52 -15.91 -17.58
C ARG A 130 -12.86 -17.30 -17.71
N PRO A 131 -12.36 -17.63 -18.92
CA PRO A 131 -12.33 -18.96 -19.50
C PRO A 131 -11.28 -19.91 -18.93
#